data_AF-G1WJQ7-F1
#
_entry.id   AF-G1WJQ7-F1
#
_cell.length_a   1.000
_cell.length_b   1.000
_cell.length_c   1.000
_cell.angle_alpha   90.00
_cell.angle_beta   90.00
_cell.angle_gamma   90.00
#
_symmetry.space_group_name_H-M   'P 1'
#
loop_
_entity.id
_entity.type
_entity.pdbx_description
1 polymer ?
#
loop_
_entity_poly.entity_id
_entity_poly.type
_entity_poly.pdbx_seq_one_letter_code
_entity_poly.pdbx_strand_id
1 'polypeptide(L)'
;MHQREGSALDIWAPPIFEVGGLRVAVSFDAQRDLPLLPQGCDVLVYFQASSFNQDDCSTAGVSGLIEGSLCKAVRDRGIWLAAVCPVGSFDESVYTGGSYFLDESARLISAAPSFEESLLIQDVVRGTLLPEVAISDDFRFNKEEWLWNALQIYLRDSLSPYGSRRVVVELDGSLASSLLAVLAVDSIGSRNVIGLLVERDDAIAPEQVEKESLRRRLVRDLSASLHIRLVTRSAGFLTESFDRDRSCPNAARSESLAVSVILEDLADEYGAVILSPLTKTDYSLPGKRVDRYRFASLAPFGDVFLTDLEFVARYRNRVSEVLPSSLVSLSEVEAAMSRVLYDAIRGRVEDRDRAAHAAEIFYKLDASQVDDVLRAAVDQGRVFEEIGLARSDEDAVALLLLMMRAGEGDRRRMAPYPIVSSRSFSERAWPSQLAWSDMGRDGQESLSADGFALDEIHRFEKKGEQFGRRMREEIAGLIGGMLGISPEQLRSMMEGGQERQRANADDLDTAVQGMPGSIGSHASKGSEQAHLEGIPTPRGMNPSDFPFFSIN
;
A
#
# COMPACT_ATOMS: atom_id res chain seq x y z
N MET A 1 47.46 -12.86 -14.36
CA MET A 1 47.00 -12.20 -13.10
C MET A 1 48.23 -11.68 -12.38
N HIS A 2 48.54 -10.39 -12.52
CA HIS A 2 49.60 -9.75 -11.73
C HIS A 2 48.98 -8.54 -11.02
N GLN A 3 48.40 -8.79 -9.84
CA GLN A 3 48.19 -7.72 -8.85
C GLN A 3 49.55 -7.32 -8.31
N ARG A 4 49.90 -6.04 -8.39
CA ARG A 4 51.04 -5.48 -7.65
C ARG A 4 50.68 -5.45 -6.18
N GLU A 5 51.41 -6.21 -5.37
CA GLU A 5 51.39 -6.11 -3.91
C GLU A 5 51.80 -4.69 -3.49
N GLY A 6 50.98 -4.04 -2.66
CA GLY A 6 51.45 -2.85 -1.92
C GLY A 6 50.48 -1.68 -1.80
N SER A 7 49.20 -1.88 -1.46
CA SER A 7 48.52 -0.98 -0.53
C SER A 7 47.29 -1.67 0.06
N ALA A 8 47.07 -1.54 1.37
CA ALA A 8 45.90 -2.07 2.05
C ALA A 8 44.58 -1.33 1.69
N LEU A 9 44.62 -0.42 0.70
CA LEU A 9 43.48 0.38 0.23
C LEU A 9 42.73 -0.26 -0.97
N ASP A 10 43.26 -1.31 -1.59
CA ASP A 10 42.88 -1.71 -2.96
C ASP A 10 41.83 -2.83 -3.06
N ILE A 11 41.32 -3.37 -1.94
CA ILE A 11 40.31 -4.45 -1.96
C ILE A 11 38.94 -3.95 -2.45
N TRP A 12 38.70 -2.64 -2.28
CA TRP A 12 37.43 -1.97 -2.59
C TRP A 12 37.53 -1.08 -3.82
N ALA A 13 38.69 -1.01 -4.47
CA ALA A 13 38.85 -0.27 -5.71
C ALA A 13 38.21 -1.07 -6.87
N PRO A 14 37.53 -0.39 -7.82
CA PRO A 14 36.96 -1.06 -8.97
C PRO A 14 38.06 -1.77 -9.80
N PRO A 15 37.82 -2.99 -10.30
CA PRO A 15 38.79 -3.71 -11.10
C PRO A 15 39.08 -2.99 -12.42
N ILE A 16 40.34 -2.98 -12.84
CA ILE A 16 40.81 -2.30 -14.06
C ILE A 16 41.50 -3.31 -14.97
N PHE A 17 41.14 -3.28 -16.24
CA PHE A 17 41.63 -4.16 -17.29
C PHE A 17 42.31 -3.35 -18.39
N GLU A 18 43.32 -3.94 -19.04
CA GLU A 18 43.86 -3.39 -20.29
C GLU A 18 43.21 -4.11 -21.48
N VAL A 19 42.47 -3.35 -22.30
CA VAL A 19 41.75 -3.86 -23.46
C VAL A 19 42.02 -2.93 -24.64
N GLY A 20 42.62 -3.44 -25.72
CA GLY A 20 42.89 -2.64 -26.92
C GLY A 20 43.77 -1.40 -26.69
N GLY A 21 44.61 -1.39 -25.65
CA GLY A 21 45.44 -0.24 -25.26
C GLY A 21 44.73 0.82 -24.40
N LEU A 22 43.48 0.57 -24.00
CA LEU A 22 42.71 1.35 -23.04
C LEU A 22 42.70 0.68 -21.66
N ARG A 23 42.75 1.49 -20.61
CA ARG A 23 42.53 1.07 -19.22
C ARG A 23 41.05 1.24 -18.90
N VAL A 24 40.36 0.11 -18.77
CA VAL A 24 38.91 0.01 -18.59
C VAL A 24 38.61 -0.43 -17.18
N ALA A 25 37.92 0.42 -16.41
CA ALA A 25 37.38 0.07 -15.11
C ALA A 25 35.96 -0.50 -15.24
N VAL A 26 35.56 -1.38 -14.30
CA VAL A 26 34.20 -1.91 -14.22
C VAL A 26 33.60 -1.61 -12.86
N SER A 27 32.36 -1.14 -12.82
CA SER A 27 31.65 -0.81 -11.59
C SER A 27 30.16 -1.13 -11.67
N PHE A 28 29.57 -1.42 -10.51
CA PHE A 28 28.11 -1.49 -10.30
C PHE A 28 27.58 -0.32 -9.46
N ASP A 29 28.46 0.60 -9.06
CA ASP A 29 28.16 1.79 -8.26
C ASP A 29 29.10 2.93 -8.71
N ALA A 30 28.73 3.56 -9.82
CA ALA A 30 29.56 4.60 -10.42
C ALA A 30 29.76 5.81 -9.51
N GLN A 31 28.77 6.15 -8.67
CA GLN A 31 28.84 7.32 -7.79
C GLN A 31 29.91 7.13 -6.70
N ARG A 32 30.01 5.93 -6.13
CA ARG A 32 31.06 5.57 -5.17
C ARG A 32 32.42 5.39 -5.84
N ASP A 33 32.45 4.72 -7.00
CA ASP A 33 33.69 4.22 -7.58
C ASP A 33 34.44 5.26 -8.45
N LEU A 34 33.72 6.19 -9.08
CA LEU A 34 34.35 7.26 -9.88
C LEU A 34 35.42 8.03 -9.08
N PRO A 35 35.17 8.47 -7.83
CA PRO A 35 36.18 9.07 -6.95
C PRO A 35 37.33 8.16 -6.51
N LEU A 36 37.26 6.85 -6.73
CA LEU A 36 38.30 5.91 -6.30
C LEU A 36 39.23 5.49 -7.44
N LEU A 37 38.85 5.78 -8.69
CA LEU A 37 39.65 5.39 -9.85
C LEU A 37 41.05 6.02 -9.83
N PRO A 38 42.11 5.26 -10.17
CA PRO A 38 43.46 5.81 -10.29
C PRO A 38 43.56 6.70 -11.53
N GLN A 39 44.52 7.62 -11.50
CA GLN A 39 44.85 8.44 -12.67
C GLN A 39 45.27 7.55 -13.87
N GLY A 40 44.89 8.00 -15.07
CA GLY A 40 45.15 7.28 -16.32
C GLY A 40 44.21 6.09 -16.56
N CYS A 41 43.06 6.02 -15.89
CA CYS A 41 41.93 5.23 -16.37
C CYS A 41 41.29 5.96 -17.56
N ASP A 42 40.93 5.24 -18.62
CA ASP A 42 40.37 5.85 -19.83
C ASP A 42 38.85 5.77 -19.86
N VAL A 43 38.31 4.63 -19.46
CA VAL A 43 36.88 4.30 -19.56
C VAL A 43 36.41 3.65 -18.27
N LEU A 44 35.25 4.07 -17.77
CA LEU A 44 34.48 3.32 -16.78
C LEU A 44 33.29 2.66 -17.48
N VAL A 45 33.17 1.34 -17.36
CA VAL A 45 31.97 0.60 -17.71
C VAL A 45 31.14 0.43 -16.44
N TYR A 46 29.99 1.10 -16.40
CA TYR A 46 29.05 1.07 -15.29
C TYR A 46 27.88 0.14 -15.65
N PHE A 47 27.66 -0.90 -14.85
CA PHE A 47 26.49 -1.76 -14.95
C PHE A 47 25.47 -1.30 -13.91
N GLN A 48 24.36 -0.72 -14.37
CA GLN A 48 23.29 -0.31 -13.47
C GLN A 48 22.66 -1.53 -12.83
N ALA A 49 22.73 -1.61 -11.50
CA ALA A 49 22.10 -2.65 -10.70
C ALA A 49 20.75 -2.21 -10.11
N SER A 50 20.53 -0.90 -9.95
CA SER A 50 19.29 -0.37 -9.40
C SER A 50 18.12 -0.55 -10.37
N SER A 51 17.00 -1.04 -9.85
CA SER A 51 15.72 -1.06 -10.55
C SER A 51 15.14 0.35 -10.65
N PHE A 52 14.13 0.48 -11.49
CA PHE A 52 13.36 1.70 -11.65
C PHE A 52 12.71 2.13 -10.34
N ASN A 53 12.81 3.41 -10.03
CA ASN A 53 12.11 4.08 -8.95
C ASN A 53 11.50 5.38 -9.48
N GLN A 54 10.18 5.51 -9.37
CA GLN A 54 9.42 6.67 -9.86
C GLN A 54 9.77 7.98 -9.14
N ASP A 55 10.32 7.90 -7.92
CA ASP A 55 10.69 9.05 -7.10
C ASP A 55 12.19 9.40 -7.22
N ASP A 56 12.95 8.61 -7.98
CA ASP A 56 14.37 8.83 -8.25
C ASP A 56 14.66 8.62 -9.74
N CYS A 57 14.66 9.72 -10.50
CA CYS A 57 14.87 9.63 -11.94
C CYS A 57 16.28 9.18 -12.32
N SER A 58 17.25 9.18 -11.40
CA SER A 58 18.60 8.66 -11.66
C SER A 58 18.59 7.16 -11.99
N THR A 59 17.52 6.46 -11.60
CA THR A 59 17.28 5.05 -11.95
C THR A 59 16.77 4.85 -13.39
N ALA A 60 16.38 5.91 -14.09
CA ALA A 60 15.78 5.85 -15.42
C ALA A 60 16.80 5.93 -16.58
N GLY A 61 18.02 5.41 -16.37
CA GLY A 61 19.08 5.37 -17.38
C GLY A 61 19.44 6.76 -17.91
N VAL A 62 19.49 6.92 -19.24
CA VAL A 62 19.80 8.19 -19.91
C VAL A 62 18.89 9.35 -19.49
N SER A 63 17.62 9.08 -19.18
CA SER A 63 16.67 10.11 -18.74
C SER A 63 17.04 10.73 -17.40
N GLY A 64 17.75 9.99 -16.55
CA GLY A 64 18.27 10.45 -15.27
C GLY A 64 19.49 11.37 -15.38
N LEU A 65 20.15 11.44 -16.54
CA LEU A 65 21.34 12.28 -16.73
C LEU A 65 21.05 13.78 -16.58
N ILE A 66 19.80 14.20 -16.81
CA ILE A 66 19.40 15.60 -16.74
C ILE A 66 19.62 16.17 -15.33
N GLU A 67 19.46 15.35 -14.28
CA GLU A 67 19.76 15.76 -12.89
C GLU A 67 21.26 15.81 -12.58
N GLY A 68 22.11 15.25 -13.45
CA GLY A 68 23.55 15.49 -13.47
C GLY A 68 24.35 14.81 -12.36
N SER A 69 23.79 13.85 -11.63
CA SER A 69 24.43 13.20 -10.47
C SER A 69 25.79 12.56 -10.84
N LEU A 70 25.88 11.89 -11.98
CA LEU A 70 27.11 11.28 -12.48
C LEU A 70 27.96 12.24 -13.34
N CYS A 71 27.33 13.20 -14.02
CA CYS A 71 28.01 14.10 -14.95
C CYS A 71 29.14 14.89 -14.28
N LYS A 72 28.94 15.33 -13.03
CA LYS A 72 30.00 16.01 -12.28
C LYS A 72 31.20 15.10 -12.02
N ALA A 73 30.97 13.89 -11.52
CA ALA A 73 32.04 12.96 -11.18
C ALA A 73 32.82 12.50 -12.42
N VAL A 74 32.15 12.30 -13.56
CA VAL A 74 32.79 11.99 -14.85
C VAL A 74 33.68 13.14 -15.30
N ARG A 75 33.18 14.38 -15.26
CA ARG A 75 33.93 15.58 -15.66
C ARG A 75 35.14 15.84 -14.76
N ASP A 76 34.98 15.66 -13.46
CA ASP A 76 36.07 15.85 -12.49
C ASP A 76 37.20 14.82 -12.69
N ARG A 77 36.88 13.64 -13.24
CA ARG A 77 37.86 12.60 -13.56
C ARG A 77 38.42 12.66 -14.97
N GLY A 78 37.70 13.28 -15.90
CA GLY A 78 38.14 13.37 -17.29
C GLY A 78 38.23 12.00 -17.98
N ILE A 79 37.27 11.12 -17.68
CA ILE A 79 37.23 9.75 -18.25
C ILE A 79 35.93 9.55 -19.03
N TRP A 80 35.93 8.58 -19.95
CA TRP A 80 34.71 8.15 -20.59
C TRP A 80 33.86 7.30 -19.65
N LEU A 81 32.53 7.40 -19.77
CA LEU A 81 31.59 6.53 -19.08
C LEU A 81 30.75 5.77 -20.11
N ALA A 82 30.71 4.45 -20.00
CA ALA A 82 29.78 3.59 -20.70
C ALA A 82 28.78 3.03 -19.68
N ALA A 83 27.56 3.57 -19.65
CA ALA A 83 26.50 3.11 -18.77
C ALA A 83 25.67 2.02 -19.46
N VAL A 84 25.74 0.80 -18.93
CA VAL A 84 24.98 -0.37 -19.35
C VAL A 84 23.77 -0.49 -18.43
N CYS A 85 22.62 -0.10 -18.96
CA CYS A 85 21.34 -0.13 -18.25
C CYS A 85 20.51 -1.33 -18.75
N PRO A 86 20.19 -2.31 -17.88
CA PRO A 86 19.33 -3.43 -18.27
C PRO A 86 17.92 -2.96 -18.60
N VAL A 87 17.17 -3.77 -19.35
CA VAL A 87 15.76 -3.52 -19.71
C VAL A 87 14.95 -4.80 -19.51
N GLY A 88 13.69 -4.64 -19.12
CA GLY A 88 12.79 -5.77 -18.82
C GLY A 88 12.45 -5.83 -17.33
N SER A 89 11.68 -6.84 -16.94
CA SER A 89 11.45 -7.13 -15.51
C SER A 89 12.03 -8.48 -15.11
N PHE A 90 12.39 -8.57 -13.83
CA PHE A 90 12.84 -9.81 -13.20
C PHE A 90 12.31 -9.85 -11.76
N ASP A 91 11.54 -10.88 -11.44
CA ASP A 91 10.75 -10.95 -10.21
C ASP A 91 9.95 -9.65 -9.99
N GLU A 92 10.21 -8.92 -8.90
CA GLU A 92 9.53 -7.66 -8.58
C GLU A 92 10.27 -6.42 -9.17
N SER A 93 11.48 -6.60 -9.69
CA SER A 93 12.29 -5.50 -10.23
C SER A 93 11.94 -5.18 -11.68
N VAL A 94 11.91 -3.89 -12.01
CA VAL A 94 11.71 -3.41 -13.39
C VAL A 94 12.88 -2.53 -13.79
N TYR A 95 13.35 -2.67 -15.03
CA TYR A 95 14.47 -1.91 -15.57
C TYR A 95 14.07 -1.21 -16.87
N THR A 96 14.42 0.07 -16.98
CA THR A 96 13.97 0.95 -18.07
C THR A 96 14.87 0.92 -19.30
N GLY A 97 16.03 0.28 -19.28
CA GLY A 97 17.01 0.42 -20.37
C GLY A 97 17.59 1.83 -20.43
N GLY A 98 17.78 2.35 -21.65
CA GLY A 98 18.35 3.69 -21.83
C GLY A 98 19.85 3.75 -21.54
N SER A 99 20.61 2.73 -22.00
CA SER A 99 22.08 2.72 -21.93
C SER A 99 22.69 3.93 -22.66
N TYR A 100 23.84 4.43 -22.24
CA TYR A 100 24.44 5.64 -22.83
C TYR A 100 25.95 5.73 -22.67
N PHE A 101 26.57 6.61 -23.48
CA PHE A 101 27.97 6.97 -23.40
C PHE A 101 28.16 8.46 -23.09
N LEU A 102 29.01 8.76 -22.10
CA LEU A 102 29.53 10.10 -21.85
C LEU A 102 31.00 10.17 -22.23
N ASP A 103 31.43 11.30 -22.81
CA ASP A 103 32.84 11.59 -23.02
C ASP A 103 33.53 12.11 -21.74
N GLU A 104 34.84 12.37 -21.84
CA GLU A 104 35.69 12.95 -20.80
C GLU A 104 35.23 14.32 -20.27
N SER A 105 34.35 15.02 -21.00
CA SER A 105 33.74 16.29 -20.57
C SER A 105 32.34 16.12 -19.96
N ALA A 106 31.89 14.87 -19.82
CA ALA A 106 30.53 14.47 -19.44
C ALA A 106 29.46 14.92 -20.43
N ARG A 107 29.78 14.97 -21.73
CA ARG A 107 28.80 15.22 -22.81
C ARG A 107 28.23 13.90 -23.30
N LEU A 108 26.92 13.87 -23.56
CA LEU A 108 26.25 12.69 -24.08
C LEU A 108 26.65 12.46 -25.54
N ILE A 109 27.29 11.32 -25.82
CA ILE A 109 27.78 10.99 -27.17
C ILE A 109 26.80 10.07 -27.90
N SER A 110 26.18 9.14 -27.19
CA SER A 110 25.19 8.23 -27.75
C SER A 110 24.32 7.64 -26.66
N ALA A 111 23.08 7.29 -27.01
CA ALA A 111 22.08 6.76 -26.10
C ALA A 111 21.22 5.70 -26.81
N ALA A 112 20.83 4.67 -26.07
CA ALA A 112 19.84 3.68 -26.46
C ALA A 112 18.43 4.14 -26.07
N PRO A 113 17.38 3.66 -26.75
CA PRO A 113 16.00 3.90 -26.33
C PRO A 113 15.71 3.33 -24.93
N SER A 114 14.77 3.95 -24.24
CA SER A 114 14.18 3.42 -22.99
C SER A 114 13.08 2.41 -23.33
N PHE A 115 12.87 1.42 -22.47
CA PHE A 115 11.86 0.37 -22.56
C PHE A 115 11.98 -0.56 -23.78
N GLU A 116 13.12 -0.53 -24.48
CA GLU A 116 13.40 -1.34 -25.66
C GLU A 116 14.76 -2.05 -25.55
N GLU A 117 14.81 -3.31 -25.99
CA GLU A 117 16.07 -4.04 -26.14
C GLU A 117 16.85 -3.49 -27.34
N SER A 118 18.10 -3.11 -27.13
CA SER A 118 18.94 -2.48 -28.17
C SER A 118 20.43 -2.74 -27.94
N LEU A 119 21.21 -2.70 -29.02
CA LEU A 119 22.67 -2.78 -29.01
C LEU A 119 23.25 -1.42 -29.38
N LEU A 120 23.85 -0.73 -28.41
CA LEU A 120 24.53 0.55 -28.61
C LEU A 120 26.03 0.33 -28.84
N ILE A 121 26.56 0.86 -29.95
CA ILE A 121 27.97 0.75 -30.32
C ILE A 121 28.56 2.16 -30.41
N GLN A 122 29.69 2.39 -29.71
CA GLN A 122 30.38 3.68 -29.69
C GLN A 122 31.90 3.48 -29.77
N ASP A 123 32.53 4.21 -30.69
CA ASP A 123 33.99 4.32 -30.74
C ASP A 123 34.49 5.28 -29.65
N VAL A 124 35.42 4.80 -28.81
CA VAL A 124 36.07 5.61 -27.77
C VAL A 124 37.40 6.14 -28.30
N VAL A 125 37.52 7.47 -28.31
CA VAL A 125 38.72 8.18 -28.81
C VAL A 125 39.25 9.15 -27.75
N ARG A 126 40.57 9.15 -27.54
CA ARG A 126 41.22 10.06 -26.58
C ARG A 126 41.39 11.46 -27.17
N GLY A 127 41.06 12.50 -26.39
CA GLY A 127 41.37 13.89 -26.73
C GLY A 127 40.71 14.43 -28.01
N THR A 128 39.66 13.74 -28.50
CA THR A 128 38.89 14.16 -29.66
C THR A 128 37.47 14.48 -29.22
N LEU A 129 37.03 15.72 -29.44
CA LEU A 129 35.65 16.12 -29.16
C LEU A 129 34.73 15.52 -30.22
N LEU A 130 33.89 14.57 -29.80
CA LEU A 130 32.80 14.08 -30.63
C LEU A 130 31.59 15.02 -30.57
N PRO A 131 30.70 15.00 -31.57
CA PRO A 131 29.43 15.71 -31.54
C PRO A 131 28.57 15.23 -30.37
N GLU A 132 28.03 16.17 -29.60
CA GLU A 132 27.09 15.87 -28.52
C GLU A 132 25.72 15.56 -29.10
N VAL A 133 25.10 14.48 -28.61
CA VAL A 133 23.71 14.15 -28.90
C VAL A 133 22.83 15.01 -27.99
N ALA A 134 21.96 15.79 -28.62
CA ALA A 134 20.93 16.50 -27.88
C ALA A 134 19.98 15.48 -27.24
N ILE A 135 19.74 15.63 -25.94
CA ILE A 135 18.67 14.92 -25.25
C ILE A 135 17.35 15.42 -25.86
N SER A 136 16.74 14.61 -26.72
CA SER A 136 15.42 14.92 -27.30
C SER A 136 14.36 14.96 -26.20
N ASP A 137 13.20 15.53 -26.50
CA ASP A 137 12.07 15.51 -25.57
C ASP A 137 11.67 14.06 -25.19
N ASP A 138 11.94 13.07 -26.06
CA ASP A 138 11.66 11.65 -25.81
C ASP A 138 12.50 11.05 -24.66
N PHE A 139 13.62 11.67 -24.30
CA PHE A 139 14.45 11.25 -23.19
C PHE A 139 14.14 12.01 -21.89
N ARG A 140 13.23 12.97 -21.91
CA ARG A 140 12.86 13.70 -20.69
C ARG A 140 12.02 12.82 -19.77
N PHE A 141 12.52 12.63 -18.56
CA PHE A 141 11.79 11.90 -17.54
C PHE A 141 10.41 12.54 -17.26
N ASN A 142 9.36 11.77 -17.50
CA ASN A 142 8.01 12.06 -17.05
C ASN A 142 7.55 10.94 -16.10
N LYS A 143 7.20 11.29 -14.85
CA LYS A 143 6.90 10.31 -13.81
C LYS A 143 5.76 9.37 -14.22
N GLU A 144 4.65 9.92 -14.71
CA GLU A 144 3.46 9.13 -15.05
C GLU A 144 3.68 8.20 -16.25
N GLU A 145 4.40 8.67 -17.27
CA GLU A 145 4.75 7.89 -18.46
C GLU A 145 5.72 6.77 -18.15
N TRP A 146 6.79 7.05 -17.39
CA TRP A 146 7.79 6.04 -17.04
C TRP A 146 7.19 4.98 -16.13
N LEU A 147 6.34 5.39 -15.19
CA LEU A 147 5.58 4.46 -14.38
C LEU A 147 4.67 3.58 -15.26
N TRP A 148 3.89 4.16 -16.18
CA TRP A 148 3.03 3.40 -17.08
C TRP A 148 3.81 2.37 -17.91
N ASN A 149 4.93 2.79 -18.52
CA ASN A 149 5.77 1.92 -19.34
C ASN A 149 6.46 0.82 -18.51
N ALA A 150 6.90 1.14 -17.29
CA ALA A 150 7.45 0.15 -16.35
C ALA A 150 6.41 -0.92 -15.99
N LEU A 151 5.16 -0.50 -15.71
CA LEU A 151 4.07 -1.43 -15.41
C LEU A 151 3.71 -2.31 -16.61
N GLN A 152 3.80 -1.79 -17.84
CA GLN A 152 3.58 -2.59 -19.05
C GLN A 152 4.62 -3.68 -19.22
N ILE A 153 5.91 -3.32 -19.09
CA ILE A 153 7.02 -4.27 -19.17
C ILE A 153 6.86 -5.34 -18.10
N TYR A 154 6.61 -4.93 -16.85
CA TYR A 154 6.40 -5.85 -15.74
C TYR A 154 5.31 -6.87 -16.06
N LEU A 155 4.14 -6.41 -16.49
CA LEU A 155 3.02 -7.30 -16.78
C LEU A 155 3.36 -8.26 -17.92
N ARG A 156 3.96 -7.75 -19.01
CA ARG A 156 4.31 -8.57 -20.18
C ARG A 156 5.32 -9.67 -19.82
N ASP A 157 6.38 -9.31 -19.12
CA ASP A 157 7.49 -10.21 -18.82
C ASP A 157 7.13 -11.19 -17.69
N SER A 158 6.34 -10.75 -16.69
CA SER A 158 5.84 -11.59 -15.60
C SER A 158 4.86 -12.68 -16.04
N LEU A 159 4.23 -12.54 -17.21
CA LEU A 159 3.35 -13.57 -17.76
C LEU A 159 4.10 -14.73 -18.44
N SER A 160 5.37 -14.52 -18.81
CA SER A 160 6.18 -15.52 -19.52
C SER A 160 6.25 -16.89 -18.82
N PRO A 161 6.48 -16.98 -17.48
CA PRO A 161 6.57 -18.27 -16.78
C PRO A 161 5.25 -19.06 -16.75
N TYR A 162 4.11 -18.38 -16.83
CA TYR A 162 2.79 -19.02 -16.77
C TYR A 162 2.43 -19.76 -18.07
N GLY A 163 3.20 -19.58 -19.15
CA GLY A 163 2.92 -20.19 -20.47
C GLY A 163 1.63 -19.67 -21.14
N SER A 164 0.85 -18.85 -20.44
CA SER A 164 -0.31 -18.16 -20.95
C SER A 164 0.01 -16.70 -21.24
N ARG A 165 -0.50 -16.21 -22.36
CA ARG A 165 -0.52 -14.78 -22.67
C ARG A 165 -1.83 -14.12 -22.31
N ARG A 166 -2.75 -14.82 -21.65
CA ARG A 166 -4.10 -14.32 -21.34
C ARG A 166 -4.21 -13.91 -19.88
N VAL A 167 -5.02 -12.91 -19.61
CA VAL A 167 -5.31 -12.44 -18.26
C VAL A 167 -6.81 -12.29 -18.03
N VAL A 168 -7.21 -12.47 -16.78
CA VAL A 168 -8.55 -12.19 -16.28
C VAL A 168 -8.48 -11.01 -15.34
N VAL A 169 -9.38 -10.05 -15.53
CA VAL A 169 -9.53 -8.85 -14.69
C VAL A 169 -10.98 -8.75 -14.23
N GLU A 170 -11.23 -8.67 -12.92
CA GLU A 170 -12.56 -8.29 -12.41
C GLU A 170 -12.81 -6.82 -12.73
N LEU A 171 -13.91 -6.53 -13.42
CA LEU A 171 -14.37 -5.17 -13.70
C LEU A 171 -15.47 -4.79 -12.69
N ASP A 172 -15.03 -4.25 -11.55
CA ASP A 172 -15.92 -3.78 -10.47
C ASP A 172 -16.43 -2.35 -10.70
N GLY A 173 -16.00 -1.67 -11.77
CA GLY A 173 -16.37 -0.31 -12.11
C GLY A 173 -15.60 0.76 -11.34
N SER A 174 -14.56 0.39 -10.58
CA SER A 174 -13.62 1.33 -9.97
C SER A 174 -12.57 1.82 -10.99
N LEU A 175 -11.90 2.93 -10.64
CA LEU A 175 -10.75 3.43 -11.39
C LEU A 175 -9.66 2.36 -11.51
N ALA A 176 -9.32 1.68 -10.42
CA ALA A 176 -8.21 0.72 -10.39
C ALA A 176 -8.48 -0.51 -11.28
N SER A 177 -9.67 -1.11 -11.22
CA SER A 177 -10.00 -2.24 -12.09
C SER A 177 -10.07 -1.84 -13.57
N SER A 178 -10.62 -0.66 -13.84
CA SER A 178 -10.74 -0.14 -15.21
C SER A 178 -9.37 0.17 -15.80
N LEU A 179 -8.50 0.84 -15.05
CA LEU A 179 -7.13 1.15 -15.47
C LEU A 179 -6.28 -0.12 -15.62
N LEU A 180 -6.50 -1.14 -14.78
CA LEU A 180 -5.82 -2.44 -14.91
C LEU A 180 -6.18 -3.13 -16.23
N ALA A 181 -7.45 -3.07 -16.64
CA ALA A 181 -7.85 -3.59 -17.94
C ALA A 181 -7.21 -2.82 -19.10
N VAL A 182 -7.10 -1.49 -19.00
CA VAL A 182 -6.39 -0.67 -19.99
C VAL A 182 -4.90 -1.06 -20.04
N LEU A 183 -4.24 -1.19 -18.88
CA LEU A 183 -2.84 -1.59 -18.78
C LEU A 183 -2.62 -2.96 -19.44
N ALA A 184 -3.50 -3.92 -19.16
CA ALA A 184 -3.43 -5.24 -19.77
C ALA A 184 -3.59 -5.18 -21.29
N VAL A 185 -4.52 -4.38 -21.80
CA VAL A 185 -4.73 -4.22 -23.25
C VAL A 185 -3.50 -3.60 -23.92
N ASP A 186 -2.91 -2.58 -23.32
CA ASP A 186 -1.69 -1.95 -23.85
C ASP A 186 -0.49 -2.91 -23.83
N SER A 187 -0.38 -3.75 -22.80
CA SER A 187 0.78 -4.63 -22.59
C SER A 187 0.75 -5.89 -23.47
N ILE A 188 -0.42 -6.53 -23.60
CA ILE A 188 -0.55 -7.87 -24.23
C ILE A 188 -1.63 -7.94 -25.31
N GLY A 189 -2.35 -6.84 -25.56
CA GLY A 189 -3.39 -6.74 -26.59
C GLY A 189 -4.76 -7.23 -26.13
N SER A 190 -5.82 -6.62 -26.66
CA SER A 190 -7.21 -6.85 -26.23
C SER A 190 -7.71 -8.28 -26.36
N ARG A 191 -7.23 -9.05 -27.34
CA ARG A 191 -7.62 -10.46 -27.54
C ARG A 191 -7.19 -11.37 -26.38
N ASN A 192 -6.23 -10.92 -25.60
CA ASN A 192 -5.67 -11.65 -24.47
C ASN A 192 -6.24 -11.20 -23.13
N VAL A 193 -7.14 -10.23 -23.11
CA VAL A 193 -7.75 -9.71 -21.88
C VAL A 193 -9.20 -10.16 -21.80
N ILE A 194 -9.55 -10.77 -20.66
CA ILE A 194 -10.90 -11.23 -20.34
C ILE A 194 -11.39 -10.42 -19.14
N GLY A 195 -12.43 -9.62 -19.36
CA GLY A 195 -13.13 -8.92 -18.29
C GLY A 195 -14.15 -9.85 -17.64
N LEU A 196 -14.17 -9.88 -16.31
CA LEU A 196 -15.23 -10.53 -15.52
C LEU A 196 -16.13 -9.45 -14.91
N LEU A 197 -17.42 -9.52 -15.21
CA LEU A 197 -18.46 -8.78 -14.50
C LEU A 197 -19.22 -9.76 -13.61
N VAL A 198 -19.04 -9.64 -12.29
CA VAL A 198 -19.88 -10.36 -11.32
C VAL A 198 -21.14 -9.55 -11.04
N GLU A 199 -22.30 -10.16 -11.26
CA GLU A 199 -23.60 -9.56 -10.98
C GLU A 199 -23.90 -9.59 -9.48
N ARG A 200 -24.43 -8.47 -8.99
CA ARG A 200 -24.88 -8.30 -7.61
C ARG A 200 -26.40 -8.23 -7.63
N ASP A 201 -27.03 -9.34 -7.24
CA ASP A 201 -28.49 -9.53 -7.27
C ASP A 201 -29.15 -9.18 -5.92
N ASP A 202 -28.35 -8.70 -4.96
CA ASP A 202 -28.76 -8.31 -3.60
C ASP A 202 -29.15 -6.83 -3.47
N ALA A 203 -29.10 -6.05 -4.56
CA ALA A 203 -29.52 -4.66 -4.58
C ALA A 203 -31.05 -4.54 -4.46
N ILE A 204 -31.53 -4.19 -3.25
CA ILE A 204 -32.96 -4.06 -2.95
C ILE A 204 -33.41 -2.59 -2.99
N ALA A 205 -32.60 -1.67 -2.46
CA ALA A 205 -32.97 -0.27 -2.41
C ALA A 205 -32.84 0.41 -3.79
N PRO A 206 -33.72 1.37 -4.16
CA PRO A 206 -33.67 2.04 -5.46
C PRO A 206 -32.30 2.64 -5.80
N GLU A 207 -31.63 3.26 -4.82
CA GLU A 207 -30.28 3.82 -4.97
C GLU A 207 -29.22 2.74 -5.25
N GLN A 208 -29.33 1.58 -4.61
CA GLN A 208 -28.42 0.45 -4.86
C GLN A 208 -28.62 -0.12 -6.27
N VAL A 209 -29.88 -0.23 -6.71
CA VAL A 209 -30.22 -0.69 -8.07
C VAL A 209 -29.70 0.27 -9.13
N GLU A 210 -29.82 1.59 -8.90
CA GLU A 210 -29.29 2.60 -9.80
C GLU A 210 -27.76 2.55 -9.87
N LYS A 211 -27.08 2.46 -8.72
CA LYS A 211 -25.62 2.32 -8.65
C LYS A 211 -25.12 1.08 -9.37
N GLU A 212 -25.79 -0.05 -9.18
CA GLU A 212 -25.47 -1.30 -9.89
C GLU A 212 -25.71 -1.18 -11.39
N SER A 213 -26.80 -0.52 -11.80
CA SER A 213 -27.10 -0.26 -13.22
C SER A 213 -26.04 0.64 -13.87
N LEU A 214 -25.58 1.68 -13.18
CA LEU A 214 -24.50 2.55 -13.63
C LEU A 214 -23.18 1.77 -13.77
N ARG A 215 -22.84 0.98 -12.75
CA ARG A 215 -21.64 0.11 -12.76
C ARG A 215 -21.65 -0.84 -13.96
N ARG A 216 -22.77 -1.55 -14.20
CA ARG A 216 -22.93 -2.46 -15.34
C ARG A 216 -22.78 -1.74 -16.68
N ARG A 217 -23.29 -0.50 -16.79
CA ARG A 217 -23.13 0.31 -18.00
C ARG A 217 -21.67 0.69 -18.23
N LEU A 218 -21.01 1.25 -17.22
CA LEU A 218 -19.59 1.64 -17.28
C LEU A 218 -18.70 0.45 -17.69
N VAL A 219 -18.92 -0.72 -17.09
CA VAL A 219 -18.15 -1.93 -17.40
C VAL A 219 -18.36 -2.39 -18.84
N ARG A 220 -19.59 -2.35 -19.34
CA ARG A 220 -19.90 -2.73 -20.73
C ARG A 220 -19.32 -1.75 -21.73
N ASP A 221 -19.44 -0.45 -21.46
CA ASP A 221 -18.90 0.61 -22.31
C ASP A 221 -17.37 0.53 -22.38
N LEU A 222 -16.71 0.33 -21.24
CA LEU A 222 -15.26 0.12 -21.17
C LEU A 222 -14.85 -1.13 -21.94
N SER A 223 -15.54 -2.25 -21.72
CA SER A 223 -15.22 -3.52 -22.39
C SER A 223 -15.36 -3.41 -23.90
N ALA A 224 -16.38 -2.69 -24.38
CA ALA A 224 -16.58 -2.41 -25.79
C ALA A 224 -15.48 -1.50 -26.35
N SER A 225 -15.12 -0.42 -25.66
CA SER A 225 -14.04 0.51 -26.05
C SER A 225 -12.69 -0.21 -26.15
N LEU A 226 -12.38 -1.07 -25.18
CA LEU A 226 -11.17 -1.87 -25.15
C LEU A 226 -11.20 -3.08 -26.10
N HIS A 227 -12.35 -3.41 -26.70
CA HIS A 227 -12.54 -4.60 -27.54
C HIS A 227 -12.15 -5.91 -26.84
N ILE A 228 -12.40 -6.00 -25.53
CA ILE A 228 -12.09 -7.17 -24.71
C ILE A 228 -13.30 -8.09 -24.59
N ARG A 229 -13.05 -9.37 -24.29
CA ARG A 229 -14.13 -10.31 -24.01
C ARG A 229 -14.68 -10.03 -22.60
N LEU A 230 -15.95 -9.69 -22.50
CA LEU A 230 -16.65 -9.58 -21.22
C LEU A 230 -17.42 -10.88 -20.92
N VAL A 231 -17.11 -11.51 -19.80
CA VAL A 231 -17.84 -12.64 -19.25
C VAL A 231 -18.65 -12.16 -18.05
N THR A 232 -19.92 -12.56 -17.98
CA THR A 232 -20.81 -12.23 -16.88
C THR A 232 -21.16 -13.49 -16.09
N ARG A 233 -21.07 -13.42 -14.77
CA ARG A 233 -21.38 -14.49 -13.82
C ARG A 233 -22.19 -13.91 -12.65
N SER A 234 -23.07 -14.70 -12.04
CA SER A 234 -23.73 -14.33 -10.78
C SER A 234 -23.13 -15.12 -9.63
N ALA A 235 -22.99 -14.49 -8.47
CA ALA A 235 -22.50 -15.11 -7.25
C ALA A 235 -23.61 -15.76 -6.39
N GLY A 236 -24.88 -15.68 -6.83
CA GLY A 236 -26.05 -16.07 -6.03
C GLY A 236 -26.00 -17.49 -5.46
N PHE A 237 -25.44 -18.45 -6.21
CA PHE A 237 -25.37 -19.86 -5.81
C PHE A 237 -24.45 -20.12 -4.61
N LEU A 238 -23.36 -19.35 -4.46
CA LEU A 238 -22.43 -19.52 -3.34
C LEU A 238 -22.98 -18.88 -2.07
N THR A 239 -23.65 -17.74 -2.20
CA THR A 239 -24.29 -17.08 -1.05
C THR A 239 -25.39 -17.93 -0.42
N GLU A 240 -26.19 -18.64 -1.22
CA GLU A 240 -27.21 -19.58 -0.73
C GLU A 240 -26.60 -20.82 -0.05
N SER A 241 -25.44 -21.28 -0.51
CA SER A 241 -24.75 -22.44 0.06
C SER A 241 -24.08 -22.16 1.42
N PHE A 242 -23.92 -20.89 1.79
CA PHE A 242 -23.46 -20.44 3.10
C PHE A 242 -24.61 -20.13 4.07
N ASP A 243 -25.84 -20.57 3.77
CA ASP A 243 -26.98 -20.39 4.68
C ASP A 243 -26.64 -21.00 6.05
N ARG A 244 -26.62 -20.14 7.07
CA ARG A 244 -26.20 -20.46 8.43
C ARG A 244 -27.37 -20.17 9.36
N ASP A 245 -27.62 -21.10 10.29
CA ASP A 245 -28.63 -20.95 11.35
C ASP A 245 -28.47 -19.69 12.22
N ARG A 246 -27.34 -18.97 12.11
CA ARG A 246 -27.08 -17.68 12.76
C ARG A 246 -26.61 -16.66 11.72
N SER A 247 -27.16 -15.45 11.83
CA SER A 247 -26.66 -14.28 11.09
C SER A 247 -25.16 -14.10 11.38
N CYS A 248 -24.33 -14.19 10.34
CA CYS A 248 -22.90 -13.95 10.46
C CYS A 248 -22.60 -12.47 10.16
N PRO A 249 -21.82 -11.77 11.01
CA PRO A 249 -21.31 -10.43 10.71
C PRO A 249 -20.47 -10.34 9.41
N ASN A 250 -20.07 -11.50 8.86
CA ASN A 250 -19.14 -11.67 7.75
C ASN A 250 -19.79 -11.99 6.39
N ALA A 251 -21.06 -11.68 6.15
CA ALA A 251 -21.71 -11.93 4.85
C ALA A 251 -20.93 -11.32 3.65
N ALA A 252 -20.37 -10.11 3.82
CA ALA A 252 -19.51 -9.46 2.83
C ALA A 252 -18.22 -10.24 2.52
N ARG A 253 -17.73 -11.07 3.45
CA ARG A 253 -16.57 -11.94 3.22
C ARG A 253 -16.92 -13.09 2.28
N SER A 254 -18.11 -13.66 2.45
CA SER A 254 -18.60 -14.73 1.58
C SER A 254 -18.74 -14.25 0.13
N GLU A 255 -19.19 -13.01 -0.09
CA GLU A 255 -19.24 -12.41 -1.44
C GLU A 255 -17.85 -12.29 -2.05
N SER A 256 -16.86 -11.75 -1.31
CA SER A 256 -15.48 -11.66 -1.78
C SER A 256 -14.90 -13.04 -2.12
N LEU A 257 -15.15 -14.06 -1.29
CA LEU A 257 -14.71 -15.43 -1.56
C LEU A 257 -15.43 -16.04 -2.77
N ALA A 258 -16.72 -15.72 -2.98
CA ALA A 258 -17.44 -16.17 -4.16
C ALA A 258 -16.82 -15.61 -5.44
N VAL A 259 -16.49 -14.33 -5.45
CA VAL A 259 -15.81 -13.68 -6.58
C VAL A 259 -14.43 -14.29 -6.83
N SER A 260 -13.65 -14.57 -5.78
CA SER A 260 -12.33 -15.19 -5.95
C SER A 260 -12.40 -16.59 -6.55
N VAL A 261 -13.40 -17.39 -6.18
CA VAL A 261 -13.66 -18.71 -6.80
C VAL A 261 -14.10 -18.57 -8.26
N ILE A 262 -14.95 -17.59 -8.59
CA ILE A 262 -15.36 -17.33 -9.97
C ILE A 262 -14.17 -16.89 -10.83
N LEU A 263 -13.26 -16.07 -10.28
CA LEU A 263 -12.03 -15.67 -10.97
C LEU A 263 -11.14 -16.87 -11.27
N GLU A 264 -10.98 -17.79 -10.31
CA GLU A 264 -10.21 -19.03 -10.49
C GLU A 264 -10.83 -19.95 -11.55
N ASP A 265 -12.14 -20.21 -11.47
CA ASP A 265 -12.86 -21.00 -12.48
C ASP A 265 -12.71 -20.40 -13.89
N LEU A 266 -12.79 -19.08 -14.00
CA LEU A 266 -12.62 -18.38 -15.27
C LEU A 266 -11.17 -18.42 -15.76
N ALA A 267 -10.20 -18.29 -14.86
CA ALA A 267 -8.78 -18.41 -15.19
C ALA A 267 -8.47 -19.81 -15.74
N ASP A 268 -9.00 -20.86 -15.11
CA ASP A 268 -8.87 -22.24 -15.59
C ASP A 268 -9.58 -22.47 -16.94
N GLU A 269 -10.83 -21.98 -17.10
CA GLU A 269 -11.61 -22.11 -18.34
C GLU A 269 -10.85 -21.55 -19.55
N TYR A 270 -10.18 -20.41 -19.38
CA TYR A 270 -9.51 -19.70 -20.47
C TYR A 270 -7.99 -19.90 -20.52
N GLY A 271 -7.44 -20.65 -19.55
CA GLY A 271 -6.01 -20.77 -19.30
C GLY A 271 -5.37 -19.39 -19.18
N ALA A 272 -5.83 -18.56 -18.25
CA ALA A 272 -5.46 -17.17 -18.08
C ALA A 272 -4.91 -16.89 -16.67
N VAL A 273 -4.19 -15.79 -16.51
CA VAL A 273 -3.62 -15.35 -15.23
C VAL A 273 -4.53 -14.31 -14.58
N ILE A 274 -4.82 -14.45 -13.29
CA ILE A 274 -5.67 -13.50 -12.56
C ILE A 274 -4.86 -12.28 -12.16
N LEU A 275 -5.32 -11.09 -12.55
CA LEU A 275 -4.74 -9.82 -12.12
C LEU A 275 -5.55 -9.18 -11.00
N SER A 276 -4.84 -8.63 -10.02
CA SER A 276 -5.39 -7.87 -8.90
C SER A 276 -5.29 -6.36 -9.16
N PRO A 277 -6.37 -5.59 -8.98
CA PRO A 277 -6.35 -4.13 -9.08
C PRO A 277 -5.98 -3.44 -7.76
N LEU A 278 -5.49 -4.18 -6.77
CA LEU A 278 -5.13 -3.61 -5.46
C LEU A 278 -3.93 -2.66 -5.59
N THR A 279 -4.04 -1.51 -4.96
CA THR A 279 -3.02 -0.46 -4.94
C THR A 279 -2.10 -0.59 -3.72
N LYS A 280 -1.02 0.19 -3.65
CA LYS A 280 -0.19 0.26 -2.45
C LYS A 280 -0.98 0.68 -1.20
N THR A 281 -2.00 1.52 -1.36
CA THR A 281 -2.94 1.88 -0.29
C THR A 281 -3.74 0.66 0.19
N ASP A 282 -4.17 -0.21 -0.71
CA ASP A 282 -4.83 -1.48 -0.36
C ASP A 282 -3.89 -2.46 0.35
N TYR A 283 -2.64 -2.56 -0.09
CA TYR A 283 -1.62 -3.38 0.59
C TYR A 283 -1.27 -2.81 1.97
N SER A 284 -1.36 -1.50 2.12
CA SER A 284 -1.07 -0.85 3.40
C SER A 284 -2.06 -1.28 4.47
N LEU A 285 -3.34 -1.45 4.14
CA LEU A 285 -4.40 -1.62 5.12
C LEU A 285 -4.94 -3.07 5.15
N PRO A 286 -5.34 -3.59 6.33
CA PRO A 286 -6.03 -4.87 6.41
C PRO A 286 -7.37 -4.75 5.72
N GLY A 287 -7.99 -5.84 5.28
CA GLY A 287 -9.35 -5.71 4.74
C GLY A 287 -9.87 -6.90 3.94
N LYS A 288 -11.15 -6.79 3.59
CA LYS A 288 -11.90 -7.84 2.89
C LYS A 288 -11.52 -7.98 1.41
N ARG A 289 -10.86 -6.98 0.83
CA ARG A 289 -10.38 -7.02 -0.56
C ARG A 289 -9.27 -8.05 -0.76
N VAL A 290 -8.53 -8.40 0.32
CA VAL A 290 -7.56 -9.50 0.33
C VAL A 290 -8.22 -10.84 -0.01
N ASP A 291 -9.39 -11.12 0.59
CA ASP A 291 -10.12 -12.37 0.35
C ASP A 291 -10.64 -12.46 -1.10
N ARG A 292 -10.94 -11.31 -1.73
CA ARG A 292 -11.46 -11.20 -3.10
C ARG A 292 -10.41 -11.51 -4.16
N TYR A 293 -9.17 -11.11 -3.94
CA TYR A 293 -8.06 -11.31 -4.90
C TYR A 293 -7.02 -12.31 -4.38
N ARG A 294 -7.41 -13.23 -3.50
CA ARG A 294 -6.51 -14.22 -2.88
C ARG A 294 -5.79 -15.10 -3.90
N PHE A 295 -6.44 -15.43 -5.00
CA PHE A 295 -5.86 -16.27 -6.06
C PHE A 295 -5.23 -15.44 -7.19
N ALA A 296 -5.18 -14.11 -7.05
CA ALA A 296 -4.48 -13.28 -8.03
C ALA A 296 -3.00 -13.65 -8.07
N SER A 297 -2.46 -13.76 -9.29
CA SER A 297 -1.05 -14.12 -9.48
C SER A 297 -0.16 -12.90 -9.61
N LEU A 298 -0.71 -11.75 -10.02
CA LEU A 298 0.01 -10.48 -10.18
C LEU A 298 -0.87 -9.30 -9.73
N ALA A 299 -0.27 -8.29 -9.11
CA ALA A 299 -0.91 -7.02 -8.78
C ALA A 299 -0.09 -5.85 -9.34
N PRO A 300 -0.29 -5.44 -10.61
CA PRO A 300 0.53 -4.40 -11.23
C PRO A 300 0.55 -3.06 -10.47
N PHE A 301 -0.50 -2.73 -9.71
CA PHE A 301 -0.56 -1.49 -8.93
C PHE A 301 -0.15 -1.65 -7.46
N GLY A 302 0.34 -2.82 -7.05
CA GLY A 302 0.61 -3.14 -5.63
C GLY A 302 1.63 -2.22 -4.95
N ASP A 303 2.48 -1.52 -5.71
CA ASP A 303 3.42 -0.51 -5.21
C ASP A 303 3.14 0.92 -5.74
N VAL A 304 1.93 1.18 -6.22
CA VAL A 304 1.45 2.50 -6.64
C VAL A 304 0.34 2.96 -5.70
N PHE A 305 0.46 4.15 -5.10
CA PHE A 305 -0.59 4.70 -4.22
C PHE A 305 -1.86 5.05 -5.00
N LEU A 306 -3.01 5.03 -4.33
CA LEU A 306 -4.31 5.31 -4.95
C LEU A 306 -4.37 6.73 -5.55
N THR A 307 -3.78 7.71 -4.86
CA THR A 307 -3.67 9.08 -5.35
C THR A 307 -2.79 9.20 -6.59
N ASP A 308 -1.63 8.52 -6.61
CA ASP A 308 -0.74 8.47 -7.78
C ASP A 308 -1.42 7.81 -9.00
N LEU A 309 -2.29 6.83 -8.75
CA LEU A 309 -3.02 6.11 -9.80
C LEU A 309 -3.93 7.03 -10.63
N GLU A 310 -4.50 8.08 -10.04
CA GLU A 310 -5.30 9.07 -10.76
C GLU A 310 -4.44 9.83 -11.78
N PHE A 311 -3.24 10.25 -11.40
CA PHE A 311 -2.32 10.97 -12.28
C PHE A 311 -1.88 10.11 -13.46
N VAL A 312 -1.59 8.83 -13.20
CA VAL A 312 -1.30 7.83 -14.25
C VAL A 312 -2.49 7.66 -15.19
N ALA A 313 -3.71 7.54 -14.65
CA ALA A 313 -4.92 7.43 -15.47
C ALA A 313 -5.15 8.67 -16.34
N ARG A 314 -4.93 9.88 -15.81
CA ARG A 314 -5.00 11.14 -16.56
C ARG A 314 -3.96 11.21 -17.66
N TYR A 315 -2.72 10.81 -17.39
CA TYR A 315 -1.69 10.68 -18.41
C TYR A 315 -2.15 9.73 -19.53
N ARG A 316 -2.57 8.53 -19.17
CA ARG A 316 -2.98 7.52 -20.15
C ARG A 316 -4.18 7.95 -20.99
N ASN A 317 -5.16 8.64 -20.40
CA ASN A 317 -6.32 9.16 -21.11
C ASN A 317 -5.97 10.30 -22.08
N ARG A 318 -4.88 11.06 -21.85
CA ARG A 318 -4.40 12.05 -22.83
C ARG A 318 -3.85 11.41 -24.09
N VAL A 319 -3.26 10.21 -23.97
CA VAL A 319 -2.76 9.44 -25.12
C VAL A 319 -3.93 8.87 -25.93
N SER A 320 -4.91 8.27 -25.24
CA SER A 320 -6.14 7.79 -25.87
C SER A 320 -7.28 7.74 -24.83
N GLU A 321 -8.38 8.42 -25.13
CA GLU A 321 -9.53 8.62 -24.24
C GLU A 321 -10.39 7.34 -24.15
N VAL A 322 -9.95 6.41 -23.31
CA VAL A 322 -10.63 5.12 -23.09
C VAL A 322 -11.40 5.11 -21.77
N LEU A 323 -10.83 5.67 -20.70
CA LEU A 323 -11.49 5.68 -19.40
C LEU A 323 -12.52 6.82 -19.33
N PRO A 324 -13.74 6.56 -18.84
CA PRO A 324 -14.72 7.61 -18.57
C PRO A 324 -14.17 8.69 -17.64
N SER A 325 -14.44 9.96 -17.96
CA SER A 325 -14.05 11.10 -17.13
C SER A 325 -14.63 11.04 -15.71
N SER A 326 -15.75 10.34 -15.51
CA SER A 326 -16.32 10.09 -14.19
C SER A 326 -15.40 9.28 -13.28
N LEU A 327 -14.61 8.34 -13.84
CA LEU A 327 -13.67 7.51 -13.08
C LEU A 327 -12.35 8.24 -12.79
N VAL A 328 -11.97 9.20 -13.64
CA VAL A 328 -10.74 9.97 -13.51
C VAL A 328 -11.04 11.31 -12.86
N SER A 329 -11.56 11.26 -11.62
CA SER A 329 -11.98 12.43 -10.86
C SER A 329 -11.60 12.32 -9.39
N LEU A 330 -11.34 13.47 -8.76
CA LEU A 330 -11.04 13.54 -7.32
C LEU A 330 -12.16 12.91 -6.47
N SER A 331 -13.41 13.06 -6.87
CA SER A 331 -14.54 12.46 -6.15
C SER A 331 -14.51 10.93 -6.17
N GLU A 332 -14.03 10.32 -7.26
CA GLU A 332 -13.89 8.86 -7.32
C GLU A 332 -12.70 8.38 -6.49
N VAL A 333 -11.60 9.15 -6.45
CA VAL A 333 -10.45 8.86 -5.56
C VAL A 333 -10.88 8.92 -4.09
N GLU A 334 -11.61 9.95 -3.68
CA GLU A 334 -12.14 10.07 -2.32
C GLU A 334 -13.12 8.95 -1.98
N ALA A 335 -14.01 8.59 -2.91
CA ALA A 335 -14.92 7.47 -2.74
C ALA A 335 -14.16 6.13 -2.64
N ALA A 336 -13.10 5.94 -3.42
CA ALA A 336 -12.26 4.76 -3.37
C ALA A 336 -11.50 4.68 -2.03
N MET A 337 -10.88 5.77 -1.58
CA MET A 337 -10.19 5.84 -0.29
C MET A 337 -11.14 5.52 0.86
N SER A 338 -12.33 6.13 0.85
CA SER A 338 -13.36 5.89 1.86
C SER A 338 -13.78 4.42 1.94
N ARG A 339 -13.85 3.72 0.79
CA ARG A 339 -14.14 2.28 0.74
C ARG A 339 -13.00 1.46 1.34
N VAL A 340 -11.75 1.77 1.00
CA VAL A 340 -10.57 1.07 1.55
C VAL A 340 -10.51 1.21 3.07
N LEU A 341 -10.67 2.44 3.58
CA LEU A 341 -10.68 2.70 5.02
C LEU A 341 -11.84 2.00 5.72
N TYR A 342 -13.05 2.06 5.15
CA TYR A 342 -14.21 1.37 5.68
C TYR A 342 -13.99 -0.16 5.77
N ASP A 343 -13.45 -0.76 4.72
CA ASP A 343 -13.14 -2.19 4.67
C ASP A 343 -12.08 -2.58 5.69
N ALA A 344 -11.09 -1.71 5.92
CA ALA A 344 -10.04 -1.93 6.91
C ALA A 344 -10.58 -1.92 8.34
N ILE A 345 -11.39 -0.91 8.68
CA ILE A 345 -12.04 -0.81 9.99
C ILE A 345 -12.95 -2.03 10.20
N ARG A 346 -13.84 -2.32 9.24
CA ARG A 346 -14.78 -3.45 9.34
C ARG A 346 -14.13 -4.82 9.27
N GLY A 347 -12.90 -4.90 8.76
CA GLY A 347 -12.11 -6.14 8.75
C GLY A 347 -11.52 -6.49 10.11
N ARG A 348 -11.44 -5.52 11.04
CA ARG A 348 -10.78 -5.70 12.34
C ARG A 348 -11.66 -5.39 13.54
N VAL A 349 -12.54 -4.40 13.41
CA VAL A 349 -13.43 -3.96 14.49
C VAL A 349 -14.81 -4.55 14.28
N GLU A 350 -15.12 -5.61 15.02
CA GLU A 350 -16.44 -6.26 14.98
C GLU A 350 -17.54 -5.41 15.62
N ASP A 351 -17.20 -4.70 16.70
CA ASP A 351 -18.11 -3.82 17.44
C ASP A 351 -18.54 -2.63 16.58
N ARG A 352 -19.86 -2.44 16.45
CA ARG A 352 -20.44 -1.43 15.55
C ARG A 352 -20.14 0.00 16.00
N ASP A 353 -20.18 0.25 17.31
CA ASP A 353 -20.01 1.59 17.86
C ASP A 353 -18.53 1.99 17.78
N ARG A 354 -17.63 1.04 18.07
CA ARG A 354 -16.19 1.25 17.90
C ARG A 354 -15.80 1.44 16.43
N ALA A 355 -16.40 0.68 15.51
CA ALA A 355 -16.16 0.84 14.09
C ALA A 355 -16.65 2.21 13.58
N ALA A 356 -17.79 2.70 14.09
CA ALA A 356 -18.28 4.05 13.77
C ALA A 356 -17.30 5.12 14.27
N HIS A 357 -16.82 4.98 15.49
CA HIS A 357 -15.85 5.93 16.06
C HIS A 357 -14.51 5.94 15.31
N ALA A 358 -13.96 4.77 14.99
CA ALA A 358 -12.76 4.67 14.16
C ALA A 358 -12.95 5.33 12.78
N ALA A 359 -14.15 5.20 12.19
CA ALA A 359 -14.47 5.85 10.94
C ALA A 359 -14.53 7.38 11.07
N GLU A 360 -15.08 7.91 12.17
CA GLU A 360 -15.07 9.36 12.44
C GLU A 360 -13.66 9.94 12.56
N ILE A 361 -12.71 9.16 13.11
CA ILE A 361 -11.31 9.57 13.19
C ILE A 361 -10.67 9.58 11.80
N PHE A 362 -10.88 8.54 11.00
CA PHE A 362 -10.30 8.42 9.67
C PHE A 362 -10.88 9.40 8.66
N TYR A 363 -12.18 9.68 8.70
CA TYR A 363 -12.84 10.61 7.79
C TYR A 363 -12.50 12.08 8.05
N LYS A 364 -11.62 12.38 9.02
CA LYS A 364 -10.97 13.71 9.14
C LYS A 364 -9.85 13.89 8.12
N LEU A 365 -9.31 12.80 7.58
CA LEU A 365 -8.21 12.82 6.64
C LEU A 365 -8.73 12.76 5.21
N ASP A 366 -8.21 13.65 4.38
CA ASP A 366 -8.41 13.60 2.93
C ASP A 366 -7.58 12.47 2.31
N ALA A 367 -7.92 12.02 1.09
CA ALA A 367 -7.21 10.91 0.45
C ALA A 367 -5.71 11.14 0.28
N SER A 368 -5.29 12.37 -0.02
CA SER A 368 -3.86 12.74 -0.10
C SER A 368 -3.15 12.61 1.24
N GLN A 369 -3.79 13.01 2.33
CA GLN A 369 -3.20 12.94 3.67
C GLN A 369 -2.99 11.49 4.11
N VAL A 370 -3.92 10.59 3.78
CA VAL A 370 -3.79 9.15 4.05
C VAL A 370 -2.56 8.58 3.32
N ASP A 371 -2.48 8.77 2.00
CA ASP A 371 -1.35 8.26 1.21
C ASP A 371 -0.03 8.94 1.61
N ASP A 372 -0.02 10.21 2.01
CA ASP A 372 1.17 10.92 2.48
C ASP A 372 1.71 10.35 3.80
N VAL A 373 0.83 9.99 4.74
CA VAL A 373 1.23 9.31 5.97
C VAL A 373 1.79 7.93 5.67
N LEU A 374 1.14 7.17 4.78
CA LEU A 374 1.62 5.84 4.38
C LEU A 374 2.97 5.93 3.68
N ARG A 375 3.16 6.89 2.77
CA ARG A 375 4.43 7.16 2.07
C ARG A 375 5.53 7.58 3.06
N ALA A 376 5.23 8.46 4.01
CA ALA A 376 6.19 8.85 5.04
C ALA A 376 6.61 7.64 5.90
N ALA A 377 5.64 6.80 6.28
CA ALA A 377 5.88 5.64 7.11
C ALA A 377 6.63 4.53 6.38
N VAL A 378 6.26 4.19 5.14
CA VAL A 378 6.76 3.03 4.39
C VAL A 378 8.00 3.41 3.58
N ASP A 379 7.81 4.27 2.59
CA ASP A 379 8.80 4.66 1.59
C ASP A 379 9.97 5.41 2.26
N GLN A 380 9.65 6.38 3.13
CA GLN A 380 10.66 7.29 3.69
C GLN A 380 11.29 6.83 5.00
N GLY A 381 10.84 5.73 5.62
CA GLY A 381 11.47 5.30 6.87
C GLY A 381 11.02 6.02 8.14
N ARG A 382 10.12 7.02 8.06
CA ARG A 382 9.89 7.95 9.17
C ARG A 382 9.20 7.29 10.35
N VAL A 383 9.64 7.66 11.55
CA VAL A 383 8.95 7.30 12.80
C VAL A 383 7.75 8.22 13.04
N PHE A 384 6.85 7.83 13.94
CA PHE A 384 5.60 8.55 14.22
C PHE A 384 5.80 10.06 14.44
N GLU A 385 6.82 10.45 15.21
CA GLU A 385 7.12 11.84 15.56
C GLU A 385 7.65 12.68 14.39
N GLU A 386 8.16 12.03 13.34
CA GLU A 386 8.70 12.64 12.13
C GLU A 386 7.64 12.84 11.04
N ILE A 387 6.44 12.28 11.23
CA ILE A 387 5.30 12.45 10.33
C ILE A 387 4.65 13.80 10.64
N GLY A 388 4.67 14.72 9.66
CA GLY A 388 4.21 16.10 9.85
C GLY A 388 2.76 16.19 10.36
N LEU A 389 1.89 15.31 9.86
CA LEU A 389 0.48 15.23 10.23
C LEU A 389 0.25 14.72 11.66
N ALA A 390 1.22 14.02 12.27
CA ALA A 390 1.08 13.53 13.64
C ALA A 390 0.96 14.68 14.66
N ARG A 391 1.43 15.88 14.30
CA ARG A 391 1.32 17.09 15.14
C ARG A 391 -0.08 17.71 15.11
N SER A 392 -0.84 17.57 14.03
CA SER A 392 -2.21 18.10 13.94
C SER A 392 -3.24 17.04 14.29
N ASP A 393 -3.06 15.81 13.84
CA ASP A 393 -4.05 14.74 13.88
C ASP A 393 -3.45 13.43 14.42
N GLU A 394 -2.92 13.51 15.63
CA GLU A 394 -2.22 12.43 16.34
C GLU A 394 -2.99 11.10 16.28
N ASP A 395 -4.28 11.13 16.64
CA ASP A 395 -5.14 9.95 16.73
C ASP A 395 -5.34 9.27 15.37
N ALA A 396 -5.49 10.06 14.30
CA ALA A 396 -5.75 9.54 12.96
C ALA A 396 -4.49 8.91 12.35
N VAL A 397 -3.35 9.58 12.50
CA VAL A 397 -2.05 9.02 12.10
C VAL A 397 -1.76 7.75 12.89
N ALA A 398 -2.01 7.77 14.19
CA ALA A 398 -1.76 6.62 15.05
C ALA A 398 -2.60 5.40 14.66
N LEU A 399 -3.89 5.61 14.44
CA LEU A 399 -4.79 4.56 14.00
C LEU A 399 -4.38 4.01 12.63
N LEU A 400 -3.95 4.87 11.70
CA LEU A 400 -3.50 4.45 10.37
C LEU A 400 -2.26 3.54 10.44
N LEU A 401 -1.25 3.92 11.23
CA LEU A 401 -0.04 3.10 11.39
C LEU A 401 -0.32 1.78 12.09
N LEU A 402 -1.22 1.77 13.07
CA LEU A 402 -1.64 0.53 13.74
C LEU A 402 -2.39 -0.41 12.80
N MET A 403 -3.31 0.12 12.00
CA MET A 403 -3.97 -0.67 10.94
C MET A 403 -2.94 -1.19 9.96
N MET A 404 -1.99 -0.34 9.53
CA MET A 404 -0.96 -0.75 8.59
C MET A 404 -0.13 -1.95 9.10
N ARG A 405 0.26 -1.92 10.38
CA ARG A 405 0.94 -3.04 11.02
C ARG A 405 0.06 -4.28 11.11
N ALA A 406 -1.20 -4.10 11.49
CA ALA A 406 -2.15 -5.18 11.60
C ALA A 406 -2.32 -5.94 10.27
N GLY A 407 -2.22 -5.24 9.13
CA GLY A 407 -2.30 -5.79 7.77
C GLY A 407 -1.15 -6.69 7.32
N GLU A 408 -0.09 -6.88 8.11
CA GLU A 408 1.10 -7.65 7.70
C GLU A 408 0.78 -9.11 7.31
N GLY A 409 -0.09 -9.78 8.08
CA GLY A 409 -0.52 -11.13 7.75
C GLY A 409 -1.38 -11.23 6.48
N ASP A 410 -2.05 -10.13 6.13
CA ASP A 410 -2.85 -10.02 4.91
C ASP A 410 -1.95 -9.83 3.68
N ARG A 411 -0.98 -8.89 3.77
CA ARG A 411 0.01 -8.62 2.70
C ARG A 411 0.77 -9.86 2.25
N ARG A 412 1.22 -10.70 3.18
CA ARG A 412 1.96 -11.93 2.87
C ARG A 412 1.17 -12.96 2.06
N ARG A 413 -0.15 -12.78 1.93
CA ARG A 413 -1.04 -13.64 1.13
C ARG A 413 -1.46 -13.00 -0.19
N MET A 414 -1.10 -11.74 -0.43
CA MET A 414 -1.43 -11.03 -1.65
C MET A 414 -0.45 -11.38 -2.77
N ALA A 415 -0.86 -11.07 -4.00
CA ALA A 415 -0.06 -11.30 -5.19
C ALA A 415 1.26 -10.49 -5.16
N PRO A 416 2.33 -10.96 -5.82
CA PRO A 416 3.51 -10.15 -6.10
C PRO A 416 3.15 -8.96 -7.01
N TYR A 417 3.98 -7.92 -6.95
CA TYR A 417 3.80 -6.65 -7.65
C TYR A 417 5.17 -6.07 -8.06
N PRO A 418 5.24 -5.11 -9.00
CA PRO A 418 6.50 -4.46 -9.34
C PRO A 418 6.89 -3.46 -8.26
N ILE A 419 8.15 -3.46 -7.83
CA ILE A 419 8.73 -2.41 -6.98
C ILE A 419 9.06 -1.23 -7.90
N VAL A 420 8.32 -0.14 -7.73
CA VAL A 420 8.45 1.11 -8.49
C VAL A 420 8.58 2.33 -7.59
N SER A 421 8.41 2.17 -6.28
CA SER A 421 8.63 3.21 -5.28
C SER A 421 10.04 3.10 -4.67
N SER A 422 10.39 4.07 -3.83
CA SER A 422 11.67 4.06 -3.13
C SER A 422 11.83 2.91 -2.12
N ARG A 423 10.73 2.48 -1.50
CA ARG A 423 10.66 1.24 -0.71
C ARG A 423 9.27 0.64 -0.77
N SER A 424 9.23 -0.64 -1.07
CA SER A 424 8.01 -1.45 -1.09
C SER A 424 7.76 -2.19 0.24
N PHE A 425 6.61 -2.86 0.34
CA PHE A 425 6.31 -3.73 1.48
C PHE A 425 7.09 -5.05 1.49
N SER A 426 7.67 -5.48 0.36
CA SER A 426 8.51 -6.68 0.31
C SER A 426 9.89 -6.36 0.89
N GLU A 427 10.41 -5.15 0.65
CA GLU A 427 11.65 -4.65 1.25
C GLU A 427 11.45 -4.24 2.72
N ARG A 428 10.25 -3.78 3.08
CA ARG A 428 9.90 -3.37 4.44
C ARG A 428 8.86 -4.30 5.08
N ALA A 429 9.25 -5.56 5.27
CA ALA A 429 8.42 -6.53 5.98
C ALA A 429 8.57 -6.41 7.50
N TRP A 430 7.44 -6.44 8.22
CA TRP A 430 7.45 -6.58 9.68
C TRP A 430 7.24 -8.04 10.09
N PRO A 431 7.70 -8.47 11.28
CA PRO A 431 7.31 -9.77 11.82
C PRO A 431 5.78 -9.86 11.95
N SER A 432 5.17 -10.94 11.45
CA SER A 432 3.70 -11.09 11.53
C SER A 432 3.18 -11.25 12.97
N GLN A 433 4.07 -11.58 13.91
CA GLN A 433 3.78 -11.70 15.34
C GLN A 433 4.27 -10.48 16.13
N LEU A 434 4.60 -9.38 15.46
CA LEU A 434 5.13 -8.19 16.10
C LEU A 434 4.11 -7.60 17.07
N ALA A 435 4.41 -7.70 18.36
CA ALA A 435 3.65 -7.06 19.43
C ALA A 435 4.22 -5.68 19.81
N TRP A 436 5.39 -5.33 19.30
CA TRP A 436 6.07 -4.06 19.57
C TRP A 436 5.37 -2.89 18.88
N SER A 437 5.22 -1.77 19.61
CA SER A 437 4.68 -0.52 19.11
C SER A 437 5.62 0.63 19.45
N ASP A 438 6.12 1.31 18.41
CA ASP A 438 6.99 2.50 18.49
C ASP A 438 6.24 3.81 18.73
N MET A 439 4.95 3.75 19.10
CA MET A 439 4.06 4.90 19.27
C MET A 439 4.35 5.72 20.54
N GLY A 440 5.62 5.88 20.91
CA GLY A 440 6.12 6.81 21.92
C GLY A 440 5.32 6.82 23.22
N ARG A 441 5.41 5.76 24.03
CA ARG A 441 4.60 5.62 25.26
C ARG A 441 5.36 5.69 26.57
N ASP A 442 6.54 6.30 26.60
CA ASP A 442 7.35 6.50 27.82
C ASP A 442 7.42 5.26 28.74
N GLY A 443 7.52 4.06 28.15
CA GLY A 443 7.65 2.81 28.89
C GLY A 443 6.36 2.17 29.44
N GLN A 444 5.16 2.56 28.97
CA GLN A 444 3.94 1.80 29.24
C GLN A 444 3.80 0.55 28.36
N GLU A 445 3.10 -0.48 28.86
CA GLU A 445 2.92 -1.77 28.18
C GLU A 445 2.37 -1.60 26.74
N SER A 446 2.82 -2.47 25.84
CA SER A 446 2.37 -2.50 24.45
C SER A 446 0.87 -2.77 24.38
N LEU A 447 0.10 -1.84 23.82
CA LEU A 447 -1.30 -2.09 23.49
C LEU A 447 -1.39 -2.74 22.11
N SER A 448 -2.23 -3.77 22.01
CA SER A 448 -2.74 -4.22 20.71
C SER A 448 -3.51 -3.09 20.02
N ALA A 449 -3.76 -3.21 18.71
CA ALA A 449 -4.62 -2.25 18.00
C ALA A 449 -6.00 -2.09 18.69
N ASP A 450 -6.55 -3.20 19.21
CA ASP A 450 -7.79 -3.19 20.00
C ASP A 450 -7.61 -2.45 21.33
N GLY A 451 -6.48 -2.66 22.01
CA GLY A 451 -6.11 -1.97 23.23
C GLY A 451 -5.93 -0.47 23.03
N PHE A 452 -5.33 -0.04 21.92
CA PHE A 452 -5.20 1.38 21.58
C PHE A 452 -6.56 2.01 21.31
N ALA A 453 -7.42 1.35 20.53
CA ALA A 453 -8.78 1.81 20.28
C ALA A 453 -9.56 1.95 21.61
N LEU A 454 -9.40 0.98 22.52
CA LEU A 454 -9.98 1.02 23.88
C LEU A 454 -9.46 2.20 24.71
N ASP A 455 -8.14 2.41 24.75
CA ASP A 455 -7.54 3.50 25.54
C ASP A 455 -7.90 4.88 24.99
N GLU A 456 -8.00 5.02 23.67
CA GLU A 456 -8.39 6.30 23.06
C GLU A 456 -9.87 6.58 23.28
N ILE A 457 -10.74 5.57 23.21
CA ILE A 457 -12.15 5.70 23.63
C ILE A 457 -12.23 6.18 25.08
N HIS A 458 -11.47 5.58 26.01
CA HIS A 458 -11.46 6.02 27.40
C HIS A 458 -10.89 7.43 27.59
N ARG A 459 -9.88 7.83 26.80
CA ARG A 459 -9.34 9.21 26.81
C ARG A 459 -10.37 10.21 26.31
N PHE A 460 -11.13 9.87 25.27
CA PHE A 460 -12.19 10.71 24.74
C PHE A 460 -13.41 10.78 25.65
N GLU A 461 -13.82 9.68 26.29
CA GLU A 461 -14.86 9.70 27.33
C GLU A 461 -14.44 10.63 28.48
N LYS A 462 -13.17 10.55 28.93
CA LYS A 462 -12.64 11.49 29.93
C LYS A 462 -12.61 12.94 29.45
N LYS A 463 -12.19 13.22 28.20
CA LYS A 463 -12.23 14.57 27.62
C LYS A 463 -13.66 15.09 27.47
N GLY A 464 -14.60 14.24 27.07
CA GLY A 464 -16.03 14.55 26.93
C GLY A 464 -16.71 14.80 28.27
N GLU A 465 -16.40 14.00 29.30
CA GLU A 465 -16.85 14.23 30.68
C GLU A 465 -16.31 15.55 31.24
N GLN A 466 -15.04 15.87 30.98
CA GLN A 466 -14.42 17.14 31.37
C GLN A 466 -15.07 18.33 30.65
N PHE A 467 -15.33 18.22 29.35
CA PHE A 467 -16.03 19.24 28.57
C PHE A 467 -17.47 19.44 29.06
N GLY A 468 -18.21 18.36 29.30
CA GLY A 468 -19.56 18.41 29.85
C GLY A 468 -19.60 18.99 31.27
N ARG A 469 -18.58 18.71 32.09
CA ARG A 469 -18.45 19.31 33.43
C ARG A 469 -18.23 20.81 33.34
N ARG A 470 -17.36 21.26 32.44
CA ARG A 470 -17.06 22.68 32.22
C ARG A 470 -18.28 23.46 31.70
N MET A 471 -19.02 22.89 30.75
CA MET A 471 -20.27 23.49 30.25
C MET A 471 -21.36 23.55 31.33
N ARG A 472 -21.49 22.52 32.18
CA ARG A 472 -22.41 22.54 33.33
C ARG A 472 -22.01 23.61 34.35
N GLU A 473 -20.72 23.81 34.59
CA GLU A 473 -20.21 24.86 35.49
C GLU A 473 -20.43 26.27 34.93
N GLU A 474 -20.25 26.48 33.63
CA GLU A 474 -20.52 27.75 32.95
C GLU A 474 -22.02 28.08 32.91
N ILE A 475 -22.87 27.10 32.61
CA ILE A 475 -24.34 27.26 32.64
C ILE A 475 -24.84 27.51 34.07
N ALA A 476 -24.31 26.79 35.06
CA ALA A 476 -24.62 27.02 36.47
C ALA A 476 -24.17 28.42 36.93
N GLY A 477 -23.02 28.92 36.45
CA GLY A 477 -22.54 30.27 36.70
C GLY A 477 -23.45 31.35 36.10
N LEU A 478 -23.92 31.15 34.87
CA LEU A 478 -24.86 32.06 34.19
C LEU A 478 -26.23 32.10 34.89
N ILE A 479 -26.76 30.93 35.29
CA ILE A 479 -28.04 30.82 36.00
C ILE A 479 -27.94 31.45 37.41
N GLY A 480 -26.83 31.22 38.13
CA GLY A 480 -26.56 31.85 39.43
C GLY A 480 -26.47 33.38 39.33
N GLY A 481 -25.84 33.89 38.27
CA GLY A 481 -25.75 35.33 37.99
C GLY A 481 -27.10 35.98 37.68
N MET A 482 -28.01 35.30 36.97
CA MET A 482 -29.35 35.82 36.69
C MET A 482 -30.31 35.76 37.88
N LEU A 483 -30.16 34.77 38.77
CA LEU A 483 -31.04 34.57 39.93
C LEU A 483 -30.51 35.19 41.23
N GLY A 484 -29.30 35.79 41.21
CA GLY A 484 -28.67 36.39 42.39
C GLY A 484 -28.25 35.38 43.46
N ILE A 485 -28.04 34.12 43.07
CA ILE A 485 -27.71 33.00 43.96
C ILE A 485 -26.20 32.74 43.88
N SER A 486 -25.54 32.59 45.03
CA SER A 486 -24.09 32.36 45.04
C SER A 486 -23.73 30.98 44.46
N PRO A 487 -22.55 30.81 43.85
CA PRO A 487 -22.12 29.52 43.27
C PRO A 487 -22.12 28.35 44.27
N GLU A 488 -21.90 28.64 45.55
CA GLU A 488 -21.93 27.66 46.64
C GLU A 488 -23.35 27.22 47.01
N GLN A 489 -24.34 28.12 46.92
CA GLN A 489 -25.74 27.79 47.13
C GLN A 489 -26.34 26.99 45.96
N LEU A 490 -25.89 27.24 44.73
CA LEU A 490 -26.35 26.48 43.56
C LEU A 490 -25.81 25.03 43.56
N ARG A 491 -24.57 24.83 44.02
CA ARG A 491 -23.96 23.51 44.18
C ARG A 491 -24.69 22.66 45.21
N SER A 492 -25.03 23.22 46.37
CA SER A 492 -25.77 22.47 47.41
C SER A 492 -27.19 22.09 46.99
N MET A 493 -27.86 22.91 46.15
CA MET A 493 -29.16 22.57 45.58
C MET A 493 -29.08 21.48 44.50
N MET A 494 -28.01 21.45 43.69
CA MET A 494 -27.80 20.38 42.69
C MET A 494 -27.39 19.05 43.33
N GLU A 495 -26.57 19.07 44.38
CA GLU A 495 -26.18 17.86 45.13
C GLU A 495 -27.39 17.22 45.84
N GLY A 496 -28.25 18.02 46.48
CA GLY A 496 -29.49 17.53 47.08
C GLY A 496 -30.54 17.01 46.07
N GLY A 497 -30.45 17.44 44.81
CA GLY A 497 -31.28 16.93 43.71
C GLY A 497 -30.80 15.56 43.18
N GLN A 498 -29.49 15.36 43.11
CA GLN A 498 -28.88 14.09 42.69
C GLN A 498 -29.05 12.99 43.75
N GLU A 499 -29.00 13.32 45.04
CA GLU A 499 -29.28 12.36 46.12
C GLU A 499 -30.74 11.89 46.12
N ARG A 500 -31.69 12.78 45.82
CA ARG A 500 -33.11 12.43 45.67
C ARG A 500 -33.39 11.58 44.42
N GLN A 501 -32.65 11.80 43.34
CA GLN A 501 -32.76 10.96 42.14
C GLN A 501 -32.13 9.58 42.33
N ARG A 502 -31.02 9.47 43.06
CA ARG A 502 -30.41 8.17 43.43
C ARG A 502 -31.31 7.37 44.37
N ALA A 503 -31.93 8.02 45.36
CA ALA A 503 -32.89 7.37 46.25
C ALA A 503 -34.12 6.81 45.49
N ASN A 504 -34.64 7.55 44.51
CA ASN A 504 -35.74 7.09 43.66
C ASN A 504 -35.34 5.96 42.68
N ALA A 505 -34.05 5.88 42.28
CA ALA A 505 -33.55 4.81 41.42
C ALA A 505 -33.35 3.50 42.21
N ASP A 506 -32.88 3.58 43.45
CA ASP A 506 -32.73 2.41 44.34
C ASP A 506 -34.09 1.80 44.76
N ASP A 507 -35.12 2.64 44.92
CA ASP A 507 -36.52 2.20 45.17
C ASP A 507 -37.15 1.51 43.94
N LEU A 508 -36.71 1.86 42.72
CA LEU A 508 -37.15 1.23 41.47
C LEU A 508 -36.49 -0.15 41.27
N ASP A 509 -35.21 -0.28 41.61
CA ASP A 509 -34.48 -1.56 41.50
C ASP A 509 -34.95 -2.60 42.55
N THR A 510 -35.33 -2.16 43.75
CA THR A 510 -35.94 -3.04 44.76
C THR A 510 -37.35 -3.51 44.37
N ALA A 511 -38.12 -2.69 43.64
CA ALA A 511 -39.42 -3.08 43.10
C ALA A 511 -39.31 -4.10 41.95
N VAL A 512 -38.23 -4.05 41.16
CA VAL A 512 -37.96 -4.99 40.04
C VAL A 512 -37.45 -6.35 40.54
N GLN A 513 -36.67 -6.39 41.63
CA GLN A 513 -36.18 -7.65 42.22
C GLN A 513 -37.25 -8.43 43.01
N GLY A 514 -38.41 -7.84 43.31
CA GLY A 514 -39.50 -8.47 44.05
C GLY A 514 -40.50 -9.29 43.22
N MET A 515 -40.34 -9.38 41.89
CA MET A 515 -41.26 -10.12 41.02
C MET A 515 -40.86 -11.60 40.87
N PRO A 516 -41.71 -12.59 41.24
CA PRO A 516 -41.42 -14.00 41.00
C PRO A 516 -41.61 -14.35 39.52
N GLY A 517 -40.56 -14.91 38.91
CA GLY A 517 -40.61 -15.45 37.55
C GLY A 517 -41.48 -16.71 37.44
N SER A 518 -42.25 -16.83 36.36
CA SER A 518 -42.86 -18.09 35.95
C SER A 518 -42.81 -18.27 34.43
N ILE A 519 -42.52 -19.52 34.04
CA ILE A 519 -42.63 -20.14 32.70
C ILE A 519 -41.42 -19.88 31.79
N GLY A 520 -40.59 -20.84 31.35
CA GLY A 520 -40.52 -22.31 31.42
C GLY A 520 -39.26 -22.70 30.60
N SER A 521 -38.32 -23.53 31.07
CA SER A 521 -38.35 -25.01 31.17
C SER A 521 -37.59 -25.72 30.02
N HIS A 522 -36.63 -26.56 30.44
CA HIS A 522 -36.10 -27.79 29.80
C HIS A 522 -35.10 -27.72 28.62
N ALA A 523 -33.87 -28.21 28.84
CA ALA A 523 -33.49 -29.58 28.49
C ALA A 523 -32.05 -29.96 28.94
N SER A 524 -31.97 -31.14 29.57
CA SER A 524 -30.87 -32.13 29.71
C SER A 524 -29.43 -31.71 30.05
N LYS A 525 -29.06 -32.00 31.31
CA LYS A 525 -27.71 -32.45 31.71
C LYS A 525 -27.63 -33.98 31.64
N GLY A 526 -26.53 -34.50 31.12
CA GLY A 526 -26.05 -35.87 31.35
C GLY A 526 -24.53 -35.83 31.57
N SER A 527 -24.08 -36.40 32.70
CA SER A 527 -22.80 -37.10 33.00
C SER A 527 -21.51 -36.68 32.27
N GLU A 528 -20.32 -36.59 32.86
CA GLU A 528 -19.74 -37.18 34.08
C GLU A 528 -18.34 -36.54 34.29
N GLN A 529 -17.85 -36.57 35.52
CA GLN A 529 -16.48 -36.17 35.89
C GLN A 529 -15.47 -37.25 35.51
N ALA A 530 -14.27 -36.85 35.06
CA ALA A 530 -13.06 -37.65 35.18
C ALA A 530 -11.86 -36.75 35.53
N HIS A 531 -11.25 -37.05 36.68
CA HIS A 531 -9.98 -36.51 37.17
C HIS A 531 -8.81 -36.89 36.25
N LEU A 532 -7.76 -36.05 36.20
CA LEU A 532 -6.36 -36.48 36.34
C LEU A 532 -5.41 -35.30 36.59
N GLU A 533 -4.59 -35.47 37.62
CA GLU A 533 -3.57 -34.57 38.15
C GLU A 533 -2.29 -34.54 37.30
N GLY A 534 -1.56 -33.42 37.39
CA GLY A 534 -0.10 -33.40 37.46
C GLY A 534 0.68 -33.27 36.15
N ILE A 535 1.47 -32.19 36.02
CA ILE A 535 2.86 -32.11 35.49
C ILE A 535 3.36 -30.65 35.69
N PRO A 536 4.66 -30.43 35.97
CA PRO A 536 5.14 -29.29 36.77
C PRO A 536 5.57 -28.07 35.94
N THR A 537 5.51 -26.90 36.56
CA THR A 537 6.15 -25.67 36.07
C THR A 537 7.67 -25.74 36.19
N PRO A 538 8.46 -25.44 35.16
CA PRO A 538 9.87 -25.15 35.33
C PRO A 538 10.07 -23.70 35.76
N ARG A 539 11.00 -23.55 36.70
CA ARG A 539 11.51 -22.31 37.28
C ARG A 539 12.15 -21.39 36.24
N GLY A 540 12.15 -20.10 36.59
CA GLY A 540 12.61 -19.00 35.77
C GLY A 540 14.04 -19.12 35.25
N MET A 541 14.21 -18.62 34.03
CA MET A 541 15.49 -18.33 33.41
C MET A 541 15.56 -16.82 33.16
N ASN A 542 16.70 -16.24 33.54
CA ASN A 542 16.98 -14.82 33.48
C ASN A 542 17.15 -14.36 32.01
N PRO A 543 16.63 -13.19 31.60
CA PRO A 543 16.69 -12.70 30.22
C PRO A 543 18.07 -12.20 29.76
N SER A 544 19.16 -12.53 30.47
CA SER A 544 20.53 -12.06 30.17
C SER A 544 21.36 -12.98 29.26
N ASP A 545 20.84 -14.15 28.87
CA ASP A 545 21.68 -15.22 28.30
C ASP A 545 21.56 -15.42 26.78
N PHE A 546 21.07 -14.43 26.03
CA PHE A 546 21.09 -14.50 24.56
C PHE A 546 22.10 -13.53 23.93
N PRO A 547 23.19 -14.03 23.31
CA PRO A 547 24.03 -13.22 22.46
C PRO A 547 23.31 -12.95 21.14
N PHE A 548 23.02 -11.68 20.87
CA PHE A 548 22.55 -11.18 19.59
C PHE A 548 23.58 -11.49 18.49
N PHE A 549 23.17 -12.26 17.47
CA PHE A 549 23.78 -12.22 16.14
C PHE A 549 22.65 -12.00 15.12
N SER A 550 22.75 -10.88 14.40
CA SER A 550 21.98 -10.55 13.20
C SER A 550 22.90 -10.80 12.00
N ILE A 551 22.61 -11.83 11.20
CA ILE A 551 23.06 -11.96 9.81
C ILE A 551 21.96 -12.69 9.03
N ASN A 552 21.18 -11.92 8.26
CA ASN A 552 20.86 -12.09 6.83
C ASN A 552 19.60 -11.29 6.50
#